data_AF-C6JSV2-F1
#
_entry.id   AF-C6JSV2-F1
#
_cell.length_a   1.000
_cell.length_b   1.000
_cell.length_c   1.000
_cell.angle_alpha   90.00
_cell.angle_beta   90.00
_cell.angle_gamma   90.00
#
_symmetry.space_group_name_H-M   'P 1'
#
loop_
_entity.id
_entity.type
_entity.pdbx_description
1 polymer ?
#
loop_
_entity_poly.entity_id
_entity_poly.type
_entity_poly.pdbx_seq_one_letter_code
_entity_poly.pdbx_strand_id
1 'polypeptide(L)'
;MKAVEADRSSCFQVSHFSNRILVDGLGLEKFNLNNSQLNAVADCVATMDNNSSSIKLLWGPPGTGKTKTISSILWAMLIKGRRTLACAPTNTAVLEIVARIAKLIVESSDGSVFLNDIVLFGNKKNLKIDDGNYLSKVYLNSRAERLLPCFMSKSNTGWRHCLCSFIDLLVNSVTMYQLNNEGKTFKQYLKHDYNKLSRNLRSYLTMLYNDHPRNLETGQSFQCMLEVLELIKILHALINVSNGGDLWSNELLESTIEEEVNPELWPSQLASIRTNSCNKSKFVAARSLCVQELIYLRMNLELPDCNNTRDVQLYLLSRTRCIICTVCSSFRLYDVPMIPLELLIIDEAAQLKECETLVPLQLPGIRHVVFIGDEYQLPALVKKTVYTGSKLSVGVVSPYNAQ
;
A
#
# COMPACT_ATOMS: atom_id res chain seq x y z
N MET A 1 3.96 30.36 1.92
CA MET A 1 2.77 29.82 2.61
C MET A 1 2.69 30.47 3.97
N LYS A 2 1.50 30.93 4.38
CA LYS A 2 1.23 31.34 5.76
C LYS A 2 0.12 30.43 6.28
N ALA A 3 0.31 29.83 7.46
CA ALA A 3 -0.78 29.24 8.23
C ALA A 3 -1.46 30.40 8.96
N VAL A 4 -2.75 30.63 8.70
CA VAL A 4 -3.54 31.62 9.43
C VAL A 4 -4.35 30.86 10.46
N GLU A 5 -4.04 31.04 11.74
CA GLU A 5 -4.88 30.62 12.87
C GLU A 5 -5.57 31.86 13.45
N ALA A 6 -6.84 31.72 13.83
CA ALA A 6 -7.56 32.74 14.57
C ALA A 6 -7.11 32.73 16.05
N ASP A 7 -6.46 33.83 16.47
CA ASP A 7 -6.11 34.27 17.83
C ASP A 7 -5.38 33.32 18.81
N ARG A 8 -4.09 33.62 19.06
CA ARG A 8 -3.53 34.09 20.35
C ARG A 8 -2.01 34.35 20.24
N SER A 9 -1.61 35.61 20.37
CA SER A 9 -0.25 36.11 20.27
C SER A 9 0.50 36.06 21.60
N SER A 10 1.47 35.13 21.72
CA SER A 10 2.73 35.28 22.49
C SER A 10 3.64 34.03 22.50
N CYS A 11 3.22 32.89 21.93
CA CYS A 11 3.97 31.61 22.00
C CYS A 11 4.74 31.22 20.73
N PHE A 12 5.03 32.17 19.83
CA PHE A 12 5.43 31.88 18.44
C PHE A 12 6.87 31.39 18.23
N GLN A 13 7.82 31.67 19.12
CA GLN A 13 9.23 31.24 18.89
C GLN A 13 9.58 29.89 19.52
N VAL A 14 8.96 29.52 20.64
CA VAL A 14 9.19 28.23 21.29
C VAL A 14 8.49 27.09 20.53
N SER A 15 7.30 27.36 19.97
CA SER A 15 6.55 26.38 19.17
C SER A 15 7.26 25.96 17.89
N HIS A 16 8.00 26.86 17.23
CA HIS A 16 8.69 26.55 15.98
C HIS A 16 9.87 25.58 16.14
N PHE A 17 10.58 25.60 17.28
CA PHE A 17 11.67 24.66 17.54
C PHE A 17 11.12 23.29 17.95
N SER A 18 10.08 23.27 18.80
CA SER A 18 9.39 22.04 19.22
C SER A 18 8.70 21.33 18.05
N ASN A 19 8.08 22.06 17.12
CA ASN A 19 7.43 21.47 15.95
C ASN A 19 8.44 20.84 14.97
N ARG A 20 9.69 21.33 14.92
CA ARG A 20 10.73 20.72 14.07
C ARG A 20 11.17 19.35 14.59
N ILE A 21 11.22 19.17 15.91
CA ILE A 21 11.51 17.86 16.52
C ILE A 21 10.45 16.81 16.11
N LEU A 22 9.20 17.23 15.91
CA LEU A 22 8.10 16.32 15.53
C LEU A 22 8.19 15.81 14.09
N VAL A 23 9.02 16.44 13.24
CA VAL A 23 9.27 15.97 11.87
C VAL A 23 10.61 15.26 11.73
N ASP A 24 11.42 15.21 12.80
CA ASP A 24 12.64 14.42 12.83
C ASP A 24 12.29 12.92 12.71
N GLY A 25 13.09 12.20 11.91
CA GLY A 25 12.86 10.79 11.62
C GLY A 25 11.78 10.50 10.56
N LEU A 26 11.06 11.51 10.05
CA LEU A 26 10.11 11.33 8.93
C LEU A 26 10.79 11.27 7.56
N GLY A 27 12.11 11.48 7.51
CA GLY A 27 12.89 11.45 6.27
C GLY A 27 12.49 12.56 5.28
N LEU A 28 12.00 13.71 5.76
CA LEU A 28 11.54 14.81 4.91
C LEU A 28 12.67 15.54 4.17
N GLU A 29 13.93 15.29 4.52
CA GLU A 29 15.12 15.86 3.86
C GLU A 29 15.11 15.61 2.34
N LYS A 30 14.64 14.43 1.90
CA LYS A 30 14.53 14.05 0.48
C LYS A 30 13.58 14.92 -0.32
N PHE A 31 12.72 15.69 0.35
CA PHE A 31 11.76 16.56 -0.30
C PHE A 31 12.35 17.94 -0.61
N ASN A 32 13.51 18.33 -0.08
CA ASN A 32 14.08 19.68 -0.29
C ASN A 32 13.03 20.79 -0.06
N LEU A 33 12.36 20.76 1.09
CA LEU A 33 11.33 21.74 1.46
C LEU A 33 11.98 23.04 1.91
N ASN A 34 11.37 24.18 1.55
CA ASN A 34 11.75 25.44 2.17
C ASN A 34 11.15 25.55 3.59
N ASN A 35 11.64 26.50 4.40
CA ASN A 35 11.18 26.68 5.78
C ASN A 35 9.67 26.82 5.91
N SER A 36 9.00 27.53 4.98
CA SER A 36 7.54 27.72 5.06
C SER A 36 6.76 26.43 4.78
N GLN A 37 7.24 25.60 3.86
CA GLN A 37 6.66 24.29 3.55
C GLN A 37 6.92 23.30 4.68
N LEU A 38 8.14 23.29 5.22
CA LEU A 38 8.50 22.42 6.35
C LEU A 38 7.67 22.77 7.59
N ASN A 39 7.51 24.05 7.91
CA ASN A 39 6.66 24.49 9.02
C ASN A 39 5.20 24.06 8.80
N ALA A 40 4.66 24.22 7.58
CA ALA A 40 3.31 23.75 7.27
C ALA A 40 3.13 22.24 7.49
N VAL A 41 4.12 21.42 7.11
CA VAL A 41 4.11 19.97 7.37
C VAL A 41 4.18 19.70 8.87
N ALA A 42 5.12 20.33 9.58
CA ALA A 42 5.32 20.16 11.00
C ALA A 42 4.08 20.52 11.82
N ASP A 43 3.42 21.62 11.46
CA ASP A 43 2.18 22.04 12.11
C ASP A 43 1.06 21.01 11.87
N CYS A 44 0.95 20.44 10.67
CA CYS A 44 -0.03 19.39 10.39
C CYS A 44 0.26 18.11 11.19
N VAL A 45 1.53 17.72 11.29
CA VAL A 45 1.95 16.56 12.09
C VAL A 45 1.65 16.78 13.57
N ALA A 46 1.98 17.95 14.12
CA ALA A 46 1.72 18.28 15.51
C ALA A 46 0.23 18.18 15.88
N THR A 47 -0.66 18.61 14.98
CA THR A 47 -2.10 18.52 15.24
C THR A 47 -2.64 17.10 15.33
N MET A 48 -2.01 16.12 14.68
CA MET A 48 -2.48 14.73 14.73
C MET A 48 -2.30 14.07 16.09
N ASP A 49 -1.40 14.62 16.91
CA ASP A 49 -1.13 14.11 18.26
C ASP A 49 -1.97 14.86 19.33
N ASN A 50 -2.73 15.87 18.91
CA ASN A 50 -3.67 16.61 19.78
C ASN A 50 -5.06 15.97 19.78
N ASN A 51 -5.77 16.05 20.90
CA ASN A 51 -7.14 15.53 21.02
C ASN A 51 -8.20 16.48 20.43
N SER A 52 -7.87 17.74 20.15
CA SER A 52 -8.79 18.74 19.61
C SER A 52 -8.87 18.66 18.08
N SER A 53 -10.10 18.71 17.55
CA SER A 53 -10.32 18.89 16.11
C SER A 53 -9.72 20.22 15.61
N SER A 54 -9.23 20.24 14.38
CA SER A 54 -8.57 21.43 13.82
C SER A 54 -8.88 21.63 12.34
N ILE A 55 -9.08 22.88 11.92
CA ILE A 55 -9.19 23.27 10.51
C ILE A 55 -8.01 24.18 10.20
N LYS A 56 -7.25 23.86 9.15
CA LYS A 56 -6.10 24.63 8.69
C LYS A 56 -6.27 25.09 7.25
N LEU A 57 -5.75 26.27 6.95
CA LEU A 57 -5.68 26.82 5.61
C LEU A 57 -4.22 26.99 5.19
N LEU A 58 -3.82 26.31 4.11
CA LEU A 58 -2.51 26.50 3.47
C LEU A 58 -2.70 27.28 2.18
N TRP A 59 -2.39 28.57 2.26
CA TRP A 59 -2.49 29.47 1.11
C TRP A 59 -1.12 29.69 0.45
N GLY A 60 -1.11 29.78 -0.89
CA GLY A 60 0.09 30.16 -1.64
C GLY A 60 -0.17 30.41 -3.13
N PRO A 61 0.46 31.44 -3.74
CA PRO A 61 0.40 31.73 -5.18
C PRO A 61 0.74 30.53 -6.09
N PRO A 62 0.47 30.60 -7.41
CA PRO A 62 0.94 29.60 -8.37
C PRO A 62 2.45 29.38 -8.27
N GLY A 63 2.92 28.14 -8.43
CA GLY A 63 4.34 27.81 -8.39
C GLY A 63 4.99 27.74 -7.00
N THR A 64 4.26 28.01 -5.91
CA THR A 64 4.80 27.97 -4.53
C THR A 64 4.98 26.57 -3.94
N GLY A 65 4.70 25.51 -4.72
CA GLY A 65 4.88 24.12 -4.30
C GLY A 65 3.78 23.61 -3.36
N LYS A 66 2.52 24.04 -3.54
CA LYS A 66 1.36 23.54 -2.77
C LYS A 66 1.25 22.02 -2.79
N THR A 67 1.20 21.43 -3.99
CA THR A 67 1.13 19.97 -4.17
C THR A 67 2.35 19.23 -3.59
N LYS A 68 3.54 19.86 -3.62
CA LYS A 68 4.75 19.33 -2.98
C LYS A 68 4.59 19.25 -1.46
N THR A 69 4.00 20.28 -0.87
CA THR A 69 3.68 20.33 0.56
C THR A 69 2.64 19.26 0.92
N ILE A 70 1.58 19.13 0.12
CA ILE A 70 0.56 18.08 0.29
C ILE A 70 1.18 16.69 0.29
N SER A 71 2.03 16.40 -0.70
CA SER A 71 2.70 15.09 -0.80
C SER A 71 3.60 14.81 0.41
N SER A 72 4.20 15.85 0.98
CA SER A 72 5.04 15.75 2.19
C SER A 72 4.20 15.51 3.46
N ILE A 73 3.02 16.14 3.57
CA ILE A 73 2.06 15.86 4.64
C ILE A 73 1.60 14.40 4.54
N LEU A 74 1.16 13.96 3.36
CA LEU A 74 0.71 12.58 3.15
C LEU A 74 1.82 11.57 3.45
N TRP A 75 3.06 11.84 3.04
CA TRP A 75 4.23 11.04 3.41
C TRP A 75 4.40 10.92 4.92
N ALA A 76 4.38 12.05 5.63
CA ALA A 76 4.50 12.08 7.09
C ALA A 76 3.39 11.25 7.77
N MET A 77 2.16 11.33 7.27
CA MET A 77 1.04 10.54 7.79
C MET A 77 1.21 9.05 7.53
N LEU A 78 1.74 8.66 6.36
CA LEU A 78 2.04 7.26 6.05
C LEU A 78 3.08 6.68 7.02
N ILE A 79 4.17 7.42 7.28
CA ILE A 79 5.19 7.02 8.27
C ILE A 79 4.59 6.89 9.68
N LYS A 80 3.75 7.85 10.08
CA LYS A 80 3.06 7.81 11.39
C LYS A 80 1.90 6.82 11.45
N GLY A 81 1.63 6.07 10.37
CA GLY A 81 0.54 5.10 10.30
C GLY A 81 -0.86 5.70 10.38
N ARG A 82 -1.01 7.01 10.16
CA ARG A 82 -2.28 7.75 10.23
C ARG A 82 -3.08 7.57 8.94
N ARG A 83 -4.40 7.47 9.07
CA ARG A 83 -5.28 7.33 7.90
C ARG A 83 -5.73 8.70 7.37
N THR A 84 -5.54 8.91 6.07
CA THR A 84 -5.77 10.20 5.41
C THR A 84 -6.68 10.05 4.20
N LEU A 85 -7.53 11.05 3.97
CA LEU A 85 -8.25 11.27 2.72
C LEU A 85 -7.71 12.54 2.06
N ALA A 86 -7.19 12.42 0.85
CA ALA A 86 -6.84 13.56 0.01
C ALA A 86 -7.86 13.70 -1.13
N CYS A 87 -8.38 14.89 -1.30
CA CYS A 87 -9.34 15.23 -2.33
C CYS A 87 -8.90 16.42 -3.16
N ALA A 88 -9.38 16.48 -4.39
CA ALA A 88 -9.32 17.67 -5.23
C ALA A 88 -10.59 17.78 -6.09
N PRO A 89 -10.96 18.97 -6.59
CA PRO A 89 -12.14 19.18 -7.43
C PRO A 89 -12.05 18.44 -8.78
N THR A 90 -10.85 18.35 -9.36
CA THR A 90 -10.65 17.81 -10.72
C THR A 90 -9.83 16.53 -10.72
N ASN A 91 -10.06 15.68 -11.74
CA ASN A 91 -9.27 14.47 -11.94
C ASN A 91 -7.79 14.78 -12.17
N THR A 92 -7.48 15.87 -12.87
CA THR A 92 -6.09 16.29 -13.12
C THR A 92 -5.36 16.62 -11.82
N ALA A 93 -5.99 17.37 -10.91
CA ALA A 93 -5.41 17.69 -9.61
C ALA A 93 -5.22 16.43 -8.75
N VAL A 94 -6.21 15.53 -8.74
CA VAL A 94 -6.10 14.22 -8.08
C VAL A 94 -4.90 13.43 -8.61
N LEU A 95 -4.76 13.33 -9.94
CA LEU A 95 -3.68 12.58 -10.57
C LEU A 95 -2.31 13.19 -10.28
N GLU A 96 -2.20 14.52 -10.19
CA GLU A 96 -0.94 15.19 -9.82
C GLU A 96 -0.51 14.87 -8.39
N ILE A 97 -1.45 14.83 -7.43
CA ILE A 97 -1.16 14.41 -6.04
C ILE A 97 -0.65 12.96 -6.03
N VAL A 98 -1.38 12.06 -6.70
CA VAL A 98 -1.03 10.63 -6.77
C VAL A 98 0.32 10.42 -7.44
N ALA A 99 0.56 11.09 -8.58
CA ALA A 99 1.81 11.02 -9.33
C ALA A 99 3.01 11.37 -8.46
N ARG A 100 2.87 12.47 -7.71
CA ARG A 100 3.95 12.99 -6.87
C ARG A 100 4.25 12.06 -5.69
N ILE A 101 3.25 11.63 -4.94
CA ILE A 101 3.47 10.73 -3.80
C ILE A 101 3.93 9.34 -4.23
N ALA A 102 3.39 8.78 -5.33
CA ALA A 102 3.80 7.49 -5.84
C ALA A 102 5.27 7.52 -6.30
N LYS A 103 5.68 8.58 -7.00
CA LYS A 103 7.08 8.77 -7.40
C LYS A 103 8.02 8.79 -6.19
N LEU A 104 7.66 9.53 -5.14
CA LEU A 104 8.46 9.62 -3.91
C LEU A 104 8.64 8.26 -3.22
N ILE A 105 7.59 7.44 -3.19
CA ILE A 105 7.65 6.10 -2.60
C ILE A 105 8.50 5.15 -3.45
N VAL A 106 8.41 5.23 -4.78
CA VAL A 106 9.23 4.41 -5.67
C VAL A 106 10.71 4.81 -5.59
N GLU A 107 11.02 6.09 -5.38
CA GLU A 107 12.38 6.61 -5.22
C GLU A 107 12.95 6.38 -3.81
N SER A 108 12.11 6.14 -2.80
CA SER A 108 12.57 5.84 -1.44
C SER A 108 13.06 4.39 -1.31
N SER A 109 14.31 4.22 -0.90
CA SER A 109 14.94 2.91 -0.67
C SER A 109 14.85 2.43 0.79
N ASP A 110 14.26 3.23 1.68
CA ASP A 110 14.23 2.96 3.13
C ASP A 110 13.20 1.89 3.55
N GLY A 111 12.29 1.49 2.66
CA GLY A 111 11.26 0.48 2.95
C GLY A 111 10.26 0.92 4.01
N SER A 112 10.21 2.21 4.34
CA SER A 112 9.36 2.76 5.41
C SER A 112 7.91 2.96 4.98
N VAL A 113 7.68 3.22 3.70
CA VAL A 113 6.37 3.48 3.08
C VAL A 113 6.23 2.63 1.84
N PHE A 114 5.02 2.11 1.61
CA PHE A 114 4.74 1.23 0.49
C PHE A 114 3.62 1.75 -0.40
N LEU A 115 3.74 1.50 -1.70
CA LEU A 115 2.76 1.98 -2.69
C LEU A 115 1.37 1.35 -2.48
N ASN A 116 1.32 0.15 -1.92
CA ASN A 116 0.08 -0.57 -1.61
C ASN A 116 -0.74 0.06 -0.47
N ASP A 117 -0.16 1.00 0.30
CA ASP A 117 -0.89 1.77 1.31
C ASP A 117 -1.69 2.93 0.71
N ILE A 118 -1.52 3.20 -0.60
CA ILE A 118 -2.21 4.26 -1.33
C ILE A 118 -3.27 3.67 -2.25
N VAL A 119 -4.49 4.21 -2.17
CA VAL A 119 -5.58 3.90 -3.10
C VAL A 119 -6.05 5.17 -3.80
N LEU A 120 -6.00 5.13 -5.13
CA LEU A 120 -6.70 6.08 -6.00
C LEU A 120 -8.03 5.46 -6.44
N PHE A 121 -9.14 6.19 -6.31
CA PHE A 121 -10.39 5.77 -6.95
C PHE A 121 -11.19 6.94 -7.54
N GLY A 122 -12.00 6.61 -8.54
CA GLY A 122 -12.82 7.55 -9.29
C GLY A 122 -13.34 6.90 -10.57
N ASN A 123 -13.85 7.70 -11.50
CA ASN A 123 -14.34 7.18 -12.78
C ASN A 123 -13.16 6.85 -13.72
N LYS A 124 -13.01 5.58 -14.11
CA LYS A 124 -11.90 5.10 -14.98
C LYS A 124 -11.74 5.94 -16.26
N LYS A 125 -12.85 6.25 -16.95
CA LYS A 125 -12.82 7.01 -18.21
C LYS A 125 -12.29 8.43 -18.01
N ASN A 126 -12.67 9.05 -16.89
CA ASN A 126 -12.29 10.43 -16.61
C ASN A 126 -10.85 10.55 -16.08
N LEU A 127 -10.36 9.53 -15.37
CA LEU A 127 -8.99 9.49 -14.86
C LEU A 127 -7.96 9.07 -15.93
N LYS A 128 -8.41 8.54 -17.09
CA LYS A 128 -7.54 8.13 -18.21
C LYS A 128 -6.36 7.27 -17.75
N ILE A 129 -6.63 6.30 -16.88
CA ILE A 129 -5.60 5.41 -16.32
C ILE A 129 -5.33 4.29 -17.32
N ASP A 130 -4.12 4.30 -17.87
CA ASP A 130 -3.60 3.24 -18.73
C ASP A 130 -2.96 2.14 -17.88
N ASP A 131 -3.14 0.87 -18.29
CA ASP A 131 -2.76 -0.29 -17.48
C ASP A 131 -1.23 -0.42 -17.27
N GLY A 132 -0.41 0.22 -18.10
CA GLY A 132 1.06 0.18 -18.03
C GLY A 132 1.73 1.21 -17.11
N ASN A 133 0.99 2.15 -16.54
CA ASN A 133 1.54 3.23 -15.69
C ASN A 133 1.51 2.84 -14.20
N TYR A 134 2.42 3.35 -13.36
CA TYR A 134 2.38 3.16 -11.90
C TYR A 134 1.05 3.58 -11.26
N LEU A 135 0.28 4.47 -11.93
CA LEU A 135 -1.08 4.82 -11.53
C LEU A 135 -2.03 3.61 -11.50
N SER A 136 -1.85 2.61 -12.37
CA SER A 136 -2.64 1.37 -12.36
C SER A 136 -2.31 0.49 -11.14
N LYS A 137 -1.13 0.68 -10.53
CA LYS A 137 -0.73 -0.01 -9.29
C LYS A 137 -1.44 0.53 -8.06
N VAL A 138 -1.84 1.80 -8.05
CA VAL A 138 -2.59 2.43 -6.94
C VAL A 138 -4.09 2.53 -7.22
N TYR A 139 -4.51 2.36 -8.48
CA TYR A 139 -5.92 2.45 -8.84
C TYR A 139 -6.75 1.28 -8.29
N LEU A 140 -7.80 1.61 -7.54
CA LEU A 140 -8.63 0.67 -6.78
C LEU A 140 -9.17 -0.49 -7.62
N ASN A 141 -9.74 -0.20 -8.79
CA ASN A 141 -10.38 -1.24 -9.59
C ASN A 141 -9.33 -2.22 -10.15
N SER A 142 -8.23 -1.70 -10.71
CA SER A 142 -7.16 -2.54 -11.25
C SER A 142 -6.49 -3.39 -10.15
N ARG A 143 -6.29 -2.83 -8.95
CA ARG A 143 -5.78 -3.59 -7.79
C ARG A 143 -6.76 -4.69 -7.37
N ALA A 144 -8.06 -4.38 -7.33
CA ALA A 144 -9.08 -5.34 -6.93
C ALA A 144 -9.22 -6.50 -7.93
N GLU A 145 -9.17 -6.20 -9.23
CA GLU A 145 -9.15 -7.20 -10.30
C GLU A 145 -7.95 -8.13 -10.20
N ARG A 146 -6.76 -7.56 -9.93
CA ARG A 146 -5.57 -8.36 -9.67
C ARG A 146 -5.75 -9.23 -8.42
N LEU A 147 -6.16 -8.69 -7.28
CA LEU A 147 -6.24 -9.46 -6.03
C LEU A 147 -7.36 -10.49 -5.95
N LEU A 148 -8.44 -10.37 -6.74
CA LEU A 148 -9.60 -11.25 -6.65
C LEU A 148 -9.24 -12.76 -6.63
N PRO A 149 -8.36 -13.28 -7.51
CA PRO A 149 -7.98 -14.69 -7.49
C PRO A 149 -7.24 -15.12 -6.20
N CYS A 150 -6.64 -14.20 -5.44
CA CYS A 150 -6.09 -14.49 -4.12
C CYS A 150 -7.17 -14.64 -3.04
N PHE A 151 -8.33 -14.01 -3.19
CA PHE A 151 -9.36 -13.95 -2.14
C PHE A 151 -10.48 -14.97 -2.36
N MET A 152 -10.45 -15.74 -3.44
CA MET A 152 -11.42 -16.81 -3.69
C MET A 152 -11.00 -18.07 -2.91
N SER A 153 -11.46 -18.21 -1.66
CA SER A 153 -11.05 -19.34 -0.80
C SER A 153 -11.75 -20.66 -1.16
N LYS A 154 -12.96 -20.57 -1.73
CA LYS A 154 -13.82 -21.73 -2.07
C LYS A 154 -13.51 -22.36 -3.42
N SER A 155 -12.59 -21.78 -4.20
CA SER A 155 -12.15 -22.38 -5.45
C SER A 155 -11.01 -23.36 -5.20
N ASN A 156 -11.00 -24.48 -5.92
CA ASN A 156 -9.84 -25.40 -5.99
C ASN A 156 -8.65 -24.77 -6.73
N THR A 157 -8.60 -23.45 -6.89
CA THR A 157 -7.64 -22.71 -7.71
C THR A 157 -7.14 -21.43 -7.04
N GLY A 158 -7.46 -21.18 -5.76
CA GLY A 158 -6.98 -20.01 -5.02
C GLY A 158 -5.54 -20.12 -4.49
N TRP A 159 -4.98 -19.02 -3.99
CA TRP A 159 -3.61 -18.98 -3.43
C TRP A 159 -3.39 -20.05 -2.35
N ARG A 160 -4.37 -20.27 -1.45
CA ARG A 160 -4.28 -21.22 -0.34
C ARG A 160 -4.20 -22.64 -0.84
N HIS A 161 -4.98 -22.99 -1.86
CA HIS A 161 -4.87 -24.27 -2.54
C HIS A 161 -3.49 -24.42 -3.18
N CYS A 162 -3.03 -23.40 -3.92
CA CYS A 162 -1.70 -23.43 -4.55
C CYS A 162 -0.56 -23.59 -3.53
N LEU A 163 -0.67 -22.92 -2.38
CA LEU A 163 0.28 -23.02 -1.27
C LEU A 163 0.27 -24.42 -0.65
N CYS A 164 -0.90 -24.97 -0.34
CA CYS A 164 -1.02 -26.33 0.21
C CYS A 164 -0.50 -27.39 -0.75
N SER A 165 -0.83 -27.31 -2.04
CA SER A 165 -0.34 -28.23 -3.06
C SER A 165 1.18 -28.16 -3.23
N PHE A 166 1.78 -26.97 -3.07
CA PHE A 166 3.23 -26.82 -3.14
C PHE A 166 3.93 -27.36 -1.88
N ILE A 167 3.35 -27.15 -0.68
CA ILE A 167 3.82 -27.83 0.54
C ILE A 167 3.76 -29.34 0.36
N ASP A 168 2.63 -29.87 -0.09
CA ASP A 168 2.44 -31.31 -0.28
C ASP A 168 3.45 -31.90 -1.28
N LEU A 169 3.78 -31.19 -2.36
CA LEU A 169 4.87 -31.59 -3.26
C LEU A 169 6.23 -31.65 -2.54
N LEU A 170 6.58 -30.64 -1.74
CA LEU A 170 7.89 -30.58 -1.07
C LEU A 170 8.04 -31.61 0.05
N VAL A 171 6.93 -31.99 0.69
CA VAL A 171 6.92 -32.94 1.82
C VAL A 171 6.68 -34.37 1.34
N ASN A 172 5.67 -34.61 0.51
CA ASN A 172 5.13 -35.93 0.19
C ASN A 172 5.38 -36.39 -1.26
N SER A 173 6.31 -35.74 -2.00
CA SER A 173 6.56 -36.05 -3.42
C SER A 173 6.75 -37.54 -3.73
N VAL A 174 7.49 -38.29 -2.89
CA VAL A 174 7.76 -39.72 -3.11
C VAL A 174 6.47 -40.54 -3.04
N THR A 175 5.67 -40.35 -1.98
CA THR A 175 4.37 -41.00 -1.80
C THR A 175 3.41 -40.64 -2.94
N MET A 176 3.35 -39.36 -3.32
CA MET A 176 2.49 -38.86 -4.40
C MET A 176 2.86 -39.47 -5.76
N TYR A 177 4.16 -39.65 -6.03
CA TYR A 177 4.64 -40.32 -7.23
C TYR A 177 4.29 -41.80 -7.27
N GLN A 178 4.44 -42.51 -6.14
CA GLN A 178 4.12 -43.94 -6.05
C GLN A 178 2.64 -44.22 -6.33
N LEU A 179 1.74 -43.32 -5.92
CA LEU A 179 0.29 -43.45 -6.16
C LEU A 179 -0.14 -43.11 -7.60
N ASN A 180 0.54 -42.15 -8.25
CA ASN A 180 0.17 -41.62 -9.56
C ASN A 180 1.12 -42.06 -10.68
N ASN A 181 1.69 -43.27 -10.60
CA ASN A 181 2.80 -43.67 -11.44
C ASN A 181 2.39 -43.87 -12.92
N GLU A 182 2.50 -42.81 -13.72
CA GLU A 182 2.16 -42.74 -15.16
C GLU A 182 3.32 -43.17 -16.10
N GLY A 183 4.28 -43.99 -15.62
CA GLY A 183 5.39 -44.47 -16.47
C GLY A 183 6.49 -43.43 -16.74
N LYS A 184 6.51 -42.30 -16.03
CA LYS A 184 7.59 -41.29 -16.03
C LYS A 184 8.59 -41.61 -14.92
N THR A 185 9.84 -41.18 -15.06
CA THR A 185 10.80 -41.24 -13.93
C THR A 185 10.40 -40.26 -12.83
N PHE A 186 10.70 -40.55 -11.56
CA PHE A 186 10.47 -39.64 -10.43
C PHE A 186 11.03 -38.23 -10.68
N LYS A 187 12.23 -38.14 -11.27
CA LYS A 187 12.87 -36.88 -11.65
C LYS A 187 12.02 -36.07 -12.63
N GLN A 188 11.44 -36.72 -13.64
CA GLN A 188 10.55 -36.05 -14.61
C GLN A 188 9.24 -35.61 -13.96
N TYR A 189 8.67 -36.45 -13.10
CA TYR A 189 7.48 -36.15 -12.32
C TYR A 189 7.69 -34.90 -11.45
N LEU A 190 8.70 -34.91 -10.58
CA LEU A 190 8.98 -33.79 -9.69
C LEU A 190 9.31 -32.52 -10.46
N LYS A 191 10.13 -32.62 -11.52
CA LYS A 191 10.47 -31.46 -12.36
C LYS A 191 9.23 -30.82 -12.99
N HIS A 192 8.32 -31.64 -13.52
CA HIS A 192 7.07 -31.14 -14.11
C HIS A 192 6.19 -30.44 -13.07
N ASP A 193 5.89 -31.13 -11.97
CA ASP A 193 4.95 -30.64 -10.95
C ASP A 193 5.50 -29.44 -10.17
N TYR A 194 6.80 -29.47 -9.85
CA TYR A 194 7.49 -28.33 -9.25
C TYR A 194 7.39 -27.09 -10.13
N ASN A 195 7.71 -27.19 -11.42
CA ASN A 195 7.67 -26.05 -12.33
C ASN A 195 6.24 -25.51 -12.51
N LYS A 196 5.23 -26.38 -12.52
CA LYS A 196 3.82 -25.98 -12.59
C LYS A 196 3.38 -25.24 -11.32
N LEU A 197 3.57 -25.85 -10.15
CA LEU A 197 3.09 -25.32 -8.87
C LEU A 197 3.88 -24.08 -8.42
N SER A 198 5.22 -24.09 -8.57
CA SER A 198 6.05 -22.94 -8.21
C SER A 198 5.72 -21.70 -9.04
N ARG A 199 5.43 -21.85 -10.34
CA ARG A 199 5.03 -20.72 -11.20
C ARG A 199 3.73 -20.09 -10.73
N ASN A 200 2.74 -20.90 -10.39
CA ASN A 200 1.45 -20.43 -9.88
C ASN A 200 1.63 -19.73 -8.53
N LEU A 201 2.32 -20.36 -7.58
CA LEU A 201 2.55 -19.79 -6.26
C LEU A 201 3.33 -18.48 -6.33
N ARG A 202 4.37 -18.42 -7.18
CA ARG A 202 5.13 -17.20 -7.45
C ARG A 202 4.25 -16.06 -7.91
N SER A 203 3.28 -16.33 -8.78
CA SER A 203 2.31 -15.34 -9.26
C SER A 203 1.48 -14.79 -8.09
N TYR A 204 0.92 -15.67 -7.25
CA TYR A 204 0.12 -15.24 -6.09
C TYR A 204 0.93 -14.45 -5.07
N LEU A 205 2.13 -14.91 -4.69
CA LEU A 205 3.00 -14.21 -3.74
C LEU A 205 3.41 -12.84 -4.26
N THR A 206 3.74 -12.74 -5.55
CA THR A 206 4.07 -11.45 -6.18
C THR A 206 2.88 -10.50 -6.15
N MET A 207 1.67 -11.00 -6.41
CA MET A 207 0.46 -10.20 -6.41
C MET A 207 0.09 -9.72 -5.00
N LEU A 208 0.13 -10.61 -4.01
CA LEU A 208 -0.09 -10.25 -2.60
C LEU A 208 0.94 -9.23 -2.12
N TYR A 209 2.23 -9.46 -2.41
CA TYR A 209 3.29 -8.57 -2.01
C TYR A 209 3.12 -7.13 -2.54
N ASN A 210 2.66 -7.00 -3.79
CA ASN A 210 2.54 -5.71 -4.47
C ASN A 210 1.19 -5.01 -4.27
N ASP A 211 0.10 -5.76 -4.07
CA ASP A 211 -1.26 -5.21 -4.07
C ASP A 211 -1.96 -5.33 -2.72
N HIS A 212 -1.58 -6.22 -1.80
CA HIS A 212 -2.21 -6.34 -0.49
C HIS A 212 -1.79 -5.18 0.44
N PRO A 213 -2.71 -4.49 1.14
CA PRO A 213 -2.35 -3.44 2.11
C PRO A 213 -1.45 -3.98 3.22
N ARG A 214 -0.48 -3.19 3.70
CA ARG A 214 0.41 -3.60 4.79
C ARG A 214 -0.12 -3.07 6.12
N ASN A 215 -0.15 -3.90 7.14
CA ASN A 215 -0.32 -3.47 8.53
C ASN A 215 0.94 -3.85 9.35
N LEU A 216 1.08 -3.30 10.55
CA LEU A 216 2.25 -3.58 11.40
C LEU A 216 2.40 -5.08 11.71
N GLU A 217 1.29 -5.80 11.80
CA GLU A 217 1.24 -7.23 12.14
C GLU A 217 1.67 -8.14 10.98
N THR A 218 1.52 -7.71 9.73
CA THR A 218 1.86 -8.53 8.55
C THR A 218 3.32 -8.41 8.11
N GLY A 219 4.13 -7.57 8.76
CA GLY A 219 5.53 -7.33 8.38
C GLY A 219 6.32 -8.62 8.17
N GLN A 220 6.23 -9.56 9.13
CA GLN A 220 6.88 -10.87 9.01
C GLN A 220 6.35 -11.67 7.82
N SER A 221 5.02 -11.70 7.60
CA SER A 221 4.43 -12.41 6.46
C SER A 221 4.93 -11.87 5.11
N PHE A 222 5.09 -10.55 4.95
CA PHE A 222 5.65 -9.97 3.72
C PHE A 222 7.13 -10.31 3.54
N GLN A 223 7.90 -10.37 4.63
CA GLN A 223 9.29 -10.82 4.59
C GLN A 223 9.37 -12.29 4.13
N CYS A 224 8.55 -13.17 4.71
CA CYS A 224 8.44 -14.58 4.31
C CYS A 224 8.08 -14.72 2.82
N MET A 225 7.19 -13.88 2.29
CA MET A 225 6.88 -13.92 0.84
C MET A 225 8.12 -13.71 -0.02
N LEU A 226 9.01 -12.78 0.36
CA LEU A 226 10.26 -12.54 -0.37
C LEU A 226 11.23 -13.71 -0.25
N GLU A 227 11.36 -14.26 0.96
CA GLU A 227 12.24 -15.40 1.25
C GLU A 227 11.79 -16.66 0.51
N VAL A 228 10.50 -17.00 0.57
CA VAL A 228 9.88 -18.08 -0.24
C VAL A 228 10.14 -17.86 -1.74
N LEU A 229 9.99 -16.64 -2.26
CA LEU A 229 10.27 -16.35 -3.67
C LEU A 229 11.72 -16.64 -4.06
N GLU A 230 12.66 -16.39 -3.16
CA GLU A 230 14.09 -16.70 -3.34
C GLU A 230 14.36 -18.20 -3.21
N LEU A 231 13.76 -18.87 -2.24
CA LEU A 231 13.86 -20.32 -2.04
C LEU A 231 13.31 -21.09 -3.25
N ILE A 232 12.19 -20.64 -3.82
CA ILE A 232 11.64 -21.18 -5.06
C ILE A 232 12.66 -21.06 -6.20
N LYS A 233 13.41 -19.96 -6.30
CA LYS A 233 14.45 -19.80 -7.34
C LYS A 233 15.62 -20.76 -7.11
N ILE A 234 16.09 -20.90 -5.87
CA ILE A 234 17.18 -21.82 -5.51
C ILE A 234 16.80 -23.27 -5.82
N LEU A 235 15.62 -23.70 -5.36
CA LEU A 235 15.10 -25.05 -5.61
C LEU A 235 14.86 -25.29 -7.10
N HIS A 236 14.36 -24.30 -7.84
CA HIS A 236 14.20 -24.40 -9.30
C HIS A 236 15.54 -24.68 -9.99
N ALA A 237 16.61 -23.97 -9.60
CA ALA A 237 17.93 -24.18 -10.17
C ALA A 237 18.45 -25.60 -9.89
N LEU A 238 18.28 -26.10 -8.66
CA LEU A 238 18.73 -27.43 -8.24
C LEU A 238 17.94 -28.58 -8.91
N ILE A 239 16.61 -28.46 -9.00
CA ILE A 239 15.72 -29.47 -9.59
C ILE A 239 15.92 -29.57 -11.10
N ASN A 240 16.17 -28.46 -11.79
CA ASN A 240 16.23 -28.42 -13.24
C ASN A 240 17.61 -28.76 -13.83
N VAL A 241 18.63 -29.06 -13.02
CA VAL A 241 19.97 -29.45 -13.49
C VAL A 241 19.95 -30.73 -14.34
N SER A 242 20.55 -30.64 -15.53
CA SER A 242 20.62 -31.71 -16.54
C SER A 242 21.38 -32.95 -16.08
N ASN A 243 22.50 -32.80 -15.35
CA ASN A 243 23.43 -33.89 -14.99
C ASN A 243 23.44 -34.32 -13.50
N GLY A 244 22.35 -34.17 -12.76
CA GLY A 244 22.30 -34.61 -11.35
C GLY A 244 21.96 -36.09 -11.23
N GLY A 245 22.95 -36.97 -11.07
CA GLY A 245 22.77 -38.39 -10.67
C GLY A 245 22.60 -38.57 -9.15
N ASP A 246 23.30 -37.77 -8.34
CA ASP A 246 23.38 -37.95 -6.88
C ASP A 246 22.31 -37.21 -6.05
N LEU A 247 21.57 -36.25 -6.65
CA LEU A 247 20.56 -35.46 -5.93
C LEU A 247 19.28 -36.25 -5.63
N TRP A 248 19.01 -37.31 -6.41
CA TRP A 248 17.70 -37.97 -6.46
C TRP A 248 17.63 -39.28 -5.68
N SER A 249 18.53 -39.49 -4.71
CA SER A 249 18.38 -40.61 -3.77
C SER A 249 17.11 -40.40 -2.94
N ASN A 250 16.24 -41.41 -2.85
CA ASN A 250 14.97 -41.35 -2.10
C ASN A 250 15.16 -40.89 -0.64
N GLU A 251 16.31 -41.25 -0.05
CA GLU A 251 16.76 -40.92 1.31
C GLU A 251 16.81 -39.41 1.61
N LEU A 252 17.04 -38.56 0.59
CA LEU A 252 17.08 -37.10 0.75
C LEU A 252 15.71 -36.48 0.93
N LEU A 253 14.69 -37.07 0.31
CA LEU A 253 13.32 -36.57 0.32
C LEU A 253 12.53 -37.12 1.50
N GLU A 254 12.96 -38.25 2.04
CA GLU A 254 12.46 -38.85 3.29
C GLU A 254 13.01 -38.17 4.56
N SER A 255 13.98 -37.25 4.44
CA SER A 255 14.49 -36.50 5.59
C SER A 255 13.35 -35.72 6.26
N THR A 256 13.17 -35.94 7.57
CA THR A 256 12.19 -35.27 8.40
C THR A 256 12.44 -33.76 8.41
N ILE A 257 11.40 -32.99 8.14
CA ILE A 257 11.44 -31.53 8.24
C ILE A 257 11.18 -31.19 9.71
N GLU A 258 12.18 -30.61 10.38
CA GLU A 258 12.03 -30.14 11.76
C GLU A 258 11.02 -28.98 11.80
N GLU A 259 10.04 -29.08 12.70
CA GLU A 259 8.94 -28.11 12.85
C GLU A 259 9.33 -26.87 13.66
N GLU A 260 10.62 -26.60 13.89
CA GLU A 260 11.02 -25.46 14.71
C GLU A 260 10.84 -24.14 13.93
N VAL A 261 9.69 -23.48 14.18
CA VAL A 261 9.30 -22.21 13.54
C VAL A 261 9.86 -21.05 14.36
N ASN A 262 11.10 -20.64 14.09
CA ASN A 262 11.60 -19.35 14.54
C ASN A 262 11.84 -18.39 13.36
N PRO A 263 10.87 -17.50 13.05
CA PRO A 263 10.97 -16.57 11.93
C PRO A 263 12.17 -15.61 11.97
N GLU A 264 12.74 -15.37 13.15
CA GLU A 264 13.89 -14.48 13.32
C GLU A 264 15.18 -15.07 12.74
N LEU A 265 15.28 -16.40 12.65
CA LEU A 265 16.47 -17.09 12.15
C LEU A 265 16.46 -17.27 10.63
N TRP A 266 15.30 -17.20 9.97
CA TRP A 266 15.14 -17.47 8.54
C TRP A 266 16.03 -16.63 7.62
N PRO A 267 16.20 -15.31 7.83
CA PRO A 267 17.11 -14.51 7.00
C PRO A 267 18.55 -15.03 7.04
N SER A 268 19.03 -15.46 8.22
CA SER A 268 20.38 -15.98 8.41
C SER A 268 20.55 -17.38 7.80
N GLN A 269 19.52 -18.22 7.91
CA GLN A 269 19.50 -19.54 7.30
C GLN A 269 19.47 -19.44 5.77
N LEU A 270 18.65 -18.55 5.21
CA LEU A 270 18.62 -18.26 3.77
C LEU A 270 19.98 -17.75 3.26
N ALA A 271 20.65 -16.88 4.02
CA ALA A 271 22.00 -16.43 3.70
C ALA A 271 23.01 -17.59 3.66
N SER A 272 22.97 -18.48 4.67
CA SER A 272 23.81 -19.69 4.71
C SER A 272 23.55 -20.63 3.52
N ILE A 273 22.28 -20.84 3.16
CA ILE A 273 21.88 -21.64 1.99
C ILE A 273 22.45 -21.06 0.69
N ARG A 274 22.45 -19.73 0.54
CA ARG A 274 23.01 -19.07 -0.65
C ARG A 274 24.49 -19.38 -0.83
N THR A 275 25.27 -19.36 0.24
CA THR A 275 26.71 -19.58 0.23
C THR A 275 27.13 -21.05 0.25
N ASN A 276 26.22 -21.98 0.54
CA ASN A 276 26.54 -23.41 0.59
C ASN A 276 26.94 -23.94 -0.80
N SER A 277 28.12 -24.57 -0.87
CA SER A 277 28.72 -25.12 -2.09
C SER A 277 28.21 -26.52 -2.44
N CYS A 278 27.73 -27.29 -1.45
CA CYS A 278 27.22 -28.64 -1.67
C CYS A 278 25.74 -28.60 -2.06
N ASN A 279 25.45 -29.01 -3.30
CA ASN A 279 24.08 -29.02 -3.84
C ASN A 279 23.12 -29.90 -3.03
N LYS A 280 23.61 -31.00 -2.45
CA LYS A 280 22.80 -31.90 -1.62
C LYS A 280 22.34 -31.21 -0.33
N SER A 281 23.26 -30.67 0.46
CA SER A 281 22.92 -29.94 1.68
C SER A 281 22.12 -28.67 1.40
N LYS A 282 22.44 -27.97 0.30
CA LYS A 282 21.71 -26.79 -0.14
C LYS A 282 20.24 -27.10 -0.47
N PHE A 283 19.99 -28.22 -1.16
CA PHE A 283 18.64 -28.67 -1.46
C PHE A 283 17.85 -29.00 -0.20
N VAL A 284 18.42 -29.79 0.72
CA VAL A 284 17.76 -30.16 1.99
C VAL A 284 17.40 -28.93 2.81
N ALA A 285 18.36 -28.02 3.01
CA ALA A 285 18.15 -26.81 3.79
C ALA A 285 17.14 -25.87 3.12
N ALA A 286 17.23 -25.66 1.80
CA ALA A 286 16.27 -24.82 1.07
C ALA A 286 14.85 -25.41 1.08
N ARG A 287 14.72 -26.74 0.95
CA ARG A 287 13.43 -27.44 1.02
C ARG A 287 12.81 -27.26 2.41
N SER A 288 13.59 -27.53 3.47
CA SER A 288 13.12 -27.42 4.85
C SER A 288 12.65 -26.01 5.18
N LEU A 289 13.50 -25.00 4.92
CA LEU A 289 13.17 -23.60 5.18
C LEU A 289 11.94 -23.13 4.38
N CYS A 290 11.85 -23.52 3.11
CA CYS A 290 10.69 -23.18 2.26
C CYS A 290 9.39 -23.75 2.84
N VAL A 291 9.41 -24.99 3.32
CA VAL A 291 8.22 -25.60 3.94
C VAL A 291 7.85 -24.88 5.24
N GLN A 292 8.82 -24.56 6.09
CA GLN A 292 8.57 -23.81 7.34
C GLN A 292 7.92 -22.44 7.07
N GLU A 293 8.48 -21.66 6.14
CA GLU A 293 7.93 -20.35 5.77
C GLU A 293 6.54 -20.45 5.11
N LEU A 294 6.31 -21.47 4.28
CA LEU A 294 4.99 -21.71 3.67
C LEU A 294 3.94 -22.08 4.72
N ILE A 295 4.29 -22.91 5.71
CA ILE A 295 3.41 -23.24 6.83
C ILE A 295 3.12 -21.98 7.64
N TYR A 296 4.12 -21.14 7.90
CA TYR A 296 3.93 -19.86 8.59
C TYR A 296 2.98 -18.95 7.83
N LEU A 297 3.16 -18.77 6.52
CA LEU A 297 2.24 -17.99 5.68
C LEU A 297 0.82 -18.55 5.74
N ARG A 298 0.66 -19.89 5.74
CA ARG A 298 -0.65 -20.54 5.85
C ARG A 298 -1.37 -20.22 7.16
N MET A 299 -0.62 -20.08 8.26
CA MET A 299 -1.16 -19.85 9.61
C MET A 299 -1.35 -18.36 9.94
N ASN A 300 -0.46 -17.49 9.44
CA ASN A 300 -0.39 -16.08 9.87
C ASN A 300 -0.88 -15.08 8.81
N LEU A 301 -1.13 -15.50 7.56
CA LEU A 301 -1.70 -14.63 6.53
C LEU A 301 -3.20 -14.91 6.35
N GLU A 302 -4.02 -14.19 7.09
CA GLU A 302 -5.47 -14.21 6.93
C GLU A 302 -5.89 -13.30 5.77
N LEU A 303 -6.48 -13.89 4.74
CA LEU A 303 -7.06 -13.18 3.61
C LEU A 303 -8.60 -13.30 3.63
N PRO A 304 -9.32 -12.26 3.21
CA PRO A 304 -10.79 -12.30 3.15
C PRO A 304 -11.27 -13.32 2.10
N ASP A 305 -12.48 -13.86 2.31
CA ASP A 305 -13.20 -14.62 1.28
C ASP A 305 -14.04 -13.65 0.44
N CYS A 306 -13.64 -13.39 -0.79
CA CYS A 306 -14.32 -12.47 -1.70
C CYS A 306 -14.85 -13.20 -2.92
N ASN A 307 -16.09 -12.90 -3.32
CA ASN A 307 -16.74 -13.54 -4.48
C ASN A 307 -16.70 -12.66 -5.73
N ASN A 308 -16.52 -11.35 -5.55
CA ASN A 308 -16.54 -10.39 -6.65
C ASN A 308 -15.56 -9.24 -6.39
N THR A 309 -15.28 -8.46 -7.42
CA THR A 309 -14.34 -7.33 -7.35
C THR A 309 -14.79 -6.25 -6.35
N ARG A 310 -16.09 -6.04 -6.11
CA ARG A 310 -16.60 -5.04 -5.17
C ARG A 310 -16.19 -5.38 -3.73
N ASP A 311 -16.26 -6.64 -3.33
CA ASP A 311 -15.83 -7.10 -2.00
C ASP A 311 -14.35 -6.75 -1.76
N VAL A 312 -13.51 -7.04 -2.77
CA VAL A 312 -12.07 -6.70 -2.74
C VAL A 312 -11.87 -5.19 -2.65
N GLN A 313 -12.66 -4.38 -3.38
CA GLN A 313 -12.59 -2.92 -3.29
C GLN A 313 -12.91 -2.40 -1.90
N LEU A 314 -13.96 -2.93 -1.26
CA LEU A 314 -14.33 -2.58 0.11
C LEU A 314 -13.23 -2.97 1.09
N TYR A 315 -12.67 -4.17 0.94
CA TYR A 315 -11.53 -4.63 1.73
C TYR A 315 -10.32 -3.69 1.62
N LEU A 316 -9.94 -3.30 0.40
CA LEU A 316 -8.83 -2.37 0.17
C LEU A 316 -9.09 -1.01 0.81
N LEU A 317 -10.25 -0.39 0.53
CA LEU A 317 -10.63 0.89 1.13
C LEU A 317 -10.66 0.82 2.66
N SER A 318 -11.10 -0.30 3.23
CA SER A 318 -11.18 -0.48 4.68
C SER A 318 -9.84 -0.56 5.38
N ARG A 319 -8.72 -0.79 4.67
CA ARG A 319 -7.39 -1.04 5.26
C ARG A 319 -6.28 -0.11 4.77
N THR A 320 -6.43 0.56 3.63
CA THR A 320 -5.39 1.44 3.10
C THR A 320 -5.25 2.74 3.89
N ARG A 321 -4.02 3.19 4.08
CA ARG A 321 -3.72 4.37 4.91
C ARG A 321 -4.00 5.68 4.19
N CYS A 322 -3.73 5.77 2.89
CA CYS A 322 -3.95 6.99 2.12
C CYS A 322 -4.95 6.74 0.99
N ILE A 323 -6.10 7.42 1.07
CA ILE A 323 -7.15 7.36 0.06
C ILE A 323 -7.14 8.68 -0.71
N ILE A 324 -7.11 8.60 -2.04
CA ILE A 324 -7.07 9.77 -2.91
C ILE A 324 -8.20 9.66 -3.95
N CYS A 325 -9.04 10.68 -4.03
CA CYS A 325 -10.16 10.72 -4.99
C CYS A 325 -10.59 12.15 -5.29
N THR A 326 -11.54 12.35 -6.20
CA THR A 326 -12.18 13.67 -6.32
C THR A 326 -13.08 13.93 -5.11
N VAL A 327 -13.33 15.20 -4.78
CA VAL A 327 -14.24 15.59 -3.69
C VAL A 327 -15.59 14.92 -3.84
N CYS A 328 -16.20 14.96 -5.03
CA CYS A 328 -17.46 14.27 -5.26
C CYS A 328 -17.31 12.76 -5.03
N SER A 329 -16.28 12.10 -5.58
CA SER A 329 -16.11 10.64 -5.46
C SER A 329 -16.01 10.15 -4.01
N SER A 330 -15.62 11.00 -3.06
CA SER A 330 -15.58 10.64 -1.64
C SER A 330 -16.92 10.12 -1.10
N PHE A 331 -18.05 10.40 -1.77
CA PHE A 331 -19.36 9.82 -1.44
C PHE A 331 -19.33 8.28 -1.36
N ARG A 332 -18.45 7.60 -2.12
CA ARG A 332 -18.35 6.13 -2.11
C ARG A 332 -17.82 5.57 -0.79
N LEU A 333 -17.27 6.41 0.08
CA LEU A 333 -16.67 6.02 1.35
C LEU A 333 -17.71 5.89 2.48
N TYR A 334 -18.92 6.46 2.31
CA TYR A 334 -20.00 6.35 3.31
C TYR A 334 -20.46 4.91 3.51
N ASP A 335 -20.43 4.08 2.46
CA ASP A 335 -20.88 2.69 2.49
C ASP A 335 -19.75 1.69 2.85
N VAL A 336 -18.59 2.19 3.28
CA VAL A 336 -17.43 1.34 3.56
C VAL A 336 -17.29 1.14 5.07
N PRO A 337 -17.36 -0.10 5.59
CA PRO A 337 -17.02 -0.38 6.98
C PRO A 337 -15.50 -0.29 7.14
N MET A 338 -14.98 0.91 7.40
CA MET A 338 -13.55 1.20 7.46
C MET A 338 -13.12 1.74 8.82
N ILE A 339 -11.83 1.54 9.14
CA ILE A 339 -11.18 2.30 10.20
C ILE A 339 -11.31 3.79 9.85
N PRO A 340 -11.75 4.65 10.78
CA PRO A 340 -12.03 6.03 10.48
C PRO A 340 -10.82 6.79 9.91
N LEU A 341 -11.10 7.75 9.03
CA LEU A 341 -10.10 8.64 8.44
C LEU A 341 -9.86 9.79 9.40
N GLU A 342 -8.61 10.06 9.77
CA GLU A 342 -8.29 11.05 10.80
C GLU A 342 -8.06 12.46 10.23
N LEU A 343 -7.49 12.52 9.03
CA LEU A 343 -7.11 13.76 8.34
C LEU A 343 -7.74 13.84 6.95
N LEU A 344 -8.42 14.95 6.69
CA LEU A 344 -8.91 15.34 5.36
C LEU A 344 -8.04 16.44 4.78
N ILE A 345 -7.52 16.24 3.57
CA ILE A 345 -6.79 17.24 2.81
C ILE A 345 -7.60 17.56 1.55
N ILE A 346 -7.87 18.83 1.28
CA ILE A 346 -8.55 19.27 0.06
C ILE A 346 -7.63 20.23 -0.70
N ASP A 347 -7.09 19.77 -1.83
CA ASP A 347 -6.34 20.59 -2.78
C ASP A 347 -7.28 21.39 -3.68
N GLU A 348 -6.78 22.52 -4.18
CA GLU A 348 -7.55 23.46 -5.01
C GLU A 348 -8.91 23.84 -4.39
N ALA A 349 -8.97 24.00 -3.07
CA ALA A 349 -10.19 24.24 -2.31
C ALA A 349 -10.91 25.55 -2.69
N ALA A 350 -10.18 26.52 -3.27
CA ALA A 350 -10.75 27.76 -3.80
C ALA A 350 -11.70 27.51 -5.00
N GLN A 351 -11.55 26.39 -5.70
CA GLN A 351 -12.40 26.00 -6.83
C GLN A 351 -13.69 25.28 -6.38
N LEU A 352 -13.85 25.00 -5.08
CA LEU A 352 -15.00 24.28 -4.53
C LEU A 352 -16.01 25.21 -3.90
N LYS A 353 -17.28 24.87 -4.05
CA LYS A 353 -18.36 25.44 -3.25
C LYS A 353 -18.31 24.82 -1.86
N GLU A 354 -18.75 25.57 -0.87
CA GLU A 354 -18.86 25.08 0.51
C GLU A 354 -19.69 23.79 0.62
N CYS A 355 -20.77 23.68 -0.16
CA CYS A 355 -21.58 22.45 -0.15
C CYS A 355 -20.86 21.23 -0.73
N GLU A 356 -19.86 21.41 -1.60
CA GLU A 356 -19.09 20.31 -2.17
C GLU A 356 -18.09 19.75 -1.13
N THR A 357 -17.54 20.61 -0.27
CA THR A 357 -16.62 20.16 0.80
C THR A 357 -17.34 19.42 1.91
N LEU A 358 -18.66 19.60 2.07
CA LEU A 358 -19.46 18.82 3.01
C LEU A 358 -19.42 17.31 2.70
N VAL A 359 -19.26 16.92 1.43
CA VAL A 359 -19.26 15.50 1.02
C VAL A 359 -18.14 14.72 1.71
N PRO A 360 -16.86 15.13 1.70
CA PRO A 360 -15.84 14.45 2.50
C PRO A 360 -15.90 14.82 3.99
N LEU A 361 -16.36 16.03 4.38
CA LEU A 361 -16.35 16.47 5.78
C LEU A 361 -17.26 15.66 6.71
N GLN A 362 -18.38 15.10 6.21
CA GLN A 362 -19.27 14.30 7.05
C GLN A 362 -18.85 12.83 7.17
N LEU A 363 -17.71 12.44 6.59
CA LEU A 363 -17.17 11.08 6.79
C LEU A 363 -16.76 10.87 8.25
N PRO A 364 -17.01 9.68 8.81
CA PRO A 364 -16.79 9.42 10.23
C PRO A 364 -15.29 9.48 10.59
N GLY A 365 -15.02 10.10 11.74
CA GLY A 365 -13.70 10.16 12.39
C GLY A 365 -12.74 11.25 11.90
N ILE A 366 -13.13 12.05 10.90
CA ILE A 366 -12.32 13.20 10.48
C ILE A 366 -12.28 14.20 11.62
N ARG A 367 -11.08 14.40 12.17
CA ARG A 367 -10.82 15.37 13.25
C ARG A 367 -10.03 16.57 12.74
N HIS A 368 -9.18 16.36 11.75
CA HIS A 368 -8.31 17.38 11.21
C HIS A 368 -8.60 17.61 9.73
N VAL A 369 -8.69 18.87 9.33
CA VAL A 369 -8.95 19.28 7.95
C VAL A 369 -7.91 20.28 7.52
N VAL A 370 -7.35 20.10 6.32
CA VAL A 370 -6.42 21.03 5.69
C VAL A 370 -6.98 21.42 4.34
N PHE A 371 -7.41 22.67 4.21
CA PHE A 371 -7.76 23.27 2.93
C PHE A 371 -6.50 23.87 2.31
N ILE A 372 -6.22 23.55 1.06
CA ILE A 372 -5.14 24.12 0.28
C ILE A 372 -5.71 24.78 -0.95
N GLY A 373 -5.31 26.01 -1.24
CA GLY A 373 -5.80 26.71 -2.41
C GLY A 373 -5.28 28.13 -2.51
N ASP A 374 -5.75 28.80 -3.55
CA ASP A 374 -5.45 30.20 -3.81
C ASP A 374 -6.69 30.85 -4.42
N GLU A 375 -7.30 31.76 -3.66
CA GLU A 375 -8.50 32.51 -4.07
C GLU A 375 -8.28 33.46 -5.26
N TYR A 376 -7.02 33.80 -5.56
CA TYR A 376 -6.68 34.59 -6.74
C TYR A 376 -6.56 33.74 -8.02
N GLN A 377 -6.71 32.41 -7.91
CA GLN A 377 -6.81 31.50 -9.05
C GLN A 377 -8.28 31.27 -9.43
N LEU A 378 -8.56 30.22 -10.21
CA LEU A 378 -9.90 29.94 -10.71
C LEU A 378 -10.89 29.75 -9.53
N PRO A 379 -12.01 30.50 -9.49
CA PRO A 379 -13.02 30.34 -8.46
C PRO A 379 -13.96 29.15 -8.78
N ALA A 380 -14.85 28.85 -7.84
CA ALA A 380 -15.88 27.85 -8.03
C ALA A 380 -16.83 28.18 -9.20
N LEU A 381 -17.07 27.19 -10.07
CA LEU A 381 -17.94 27.36 -11.24
C LEU A 381 -19.44 27.27 -10.86
N VAL A 382 -20.16 28.38 -10.99
CA VAL A 382 -21.62 28.48 -10.79
C VAL A 382 -22.30 28.87 -12.11
N LYS A 383 -23.04 27.93 -12.74
CA LYS A 383 -23.63 28.11 -14.09
C LYS A 383 -24.91 28.97 -14.14
N LYS A 384 -25.60 29.22 -13.01
CA LYS A 384 -26.85 30.00 -12.98
C LYS A 384 -26.64 31.37 -12.33
N THR A 385 -26.92 32.43 -13.07
CA THR A 385 -26.79 33.87 -12.69
C THR A 385 -27.68 34.30 -11.51
N VAL A 386 -28.74 33.55 -11.18
CA VAL A 386 -29.56 33.83 -9.98
C VAL A 386 -28.78 33.56 -8.69
N TYR A 387 -27.75 32.70 -8.75
CA TYR A 387 -26.93 32.32 -7.59
C TYR A 387 -25.59 33.06 -7.52
N THR A 388 -25.24 33.90 -8.50
CA THR A 388 -24.01 34.70 -8.45
C THR A 388 -24.12 35.89 -7.49
N GLY A 389 -25.35 36.31 -7.15
CA GLY A 389 -25.62 37.30 -6.10
C GLY A 389 -25.74 36.71 -4.69
N SER A 390 -25.73 35.37 -4.54
CA SER A 390 -25.63 34.69 -3.25
C SER A 390 -24.18 34.21 -3.05
N LYS A 391 -23.71 34.09 -1.80
CA LYS A 391 -22.33 33.69 -1.44
C LYS A 391 -21.88 32.31 -1.96
N LEU A 392 -22.67 31.64 -2.82
CA LEU A 392 -22.41 30.34 -3.42
C LEU A 392 -21.29 30.36 -4.49
N SER A 393 -20.89 31.53 -4.98
CA SER A 393 -19.72 31.72 -5.86
C SER A 393 -18.40 31.90 -5.10
N VAL A 394 -18.47 32.07 -3.77
CA VAL A 394 -17.30 32.24 -2.91
C VAL A 394 -16.71 30.86 -2.62
N GLY A 395 -15.47 30.63 -3.04
CA GLY A 395 -14.76 29.38 -2.77
C GLY A 395 -14.46 29.22 -1.28
N VAL A 396 -14.26 28.00 -0.77
CA VAL A 396 -14.10 27.72 0.67
C VAL A 396 -12.92 28.47 1.32
N VAL A 397 -11.94 28.87 0.52
CA VAL A 397 -10.76 29.64 0.98
C VAL A 397 -11.07 31.14 1.17
N SER A 398 -12.04 31.69 0.43
CA SER A 398 -12.30 33.12 0.35
C SER A 398 -13.00 33.80 1.55
N PRO A 399 -13.87 33.14 2.35
CA PRO A 399 -14.47 33.78 3.52
C PRO A 399 -13.49 33.95 4.69
N TYR A 400 -12.35 33.26 4.69
CA TYR A 400 -11.39 33.24 5.82
C TYR A 400 -10.27 34.27 5.71
N ASN A 401 -10.13 34.96 4.57
CA ASN A 401 -9.20 36.09 4.39
C ASN A 401 -9.88 37.47 4.50
N ALA A 402 -11.18 37.50 4.80
CA ALA A 402 -11.95 38.73 4.98
C ALA A 402 -12.12 39.06 6.47
N GLN A 403 -11.01 39.33 7.17
CA GLN A 403 -10.97 40.13 8.40
C GLN A 403 -9.73 41.02 8.42
#